data_AF-A0A511QYB5-F1
#
_entry.id   AF-A0A511QYB5-F1
#
_cell.length_a   1.000
_cell.length_b   1.000
_cell.length_c   1.000
_cell.angle_alpha   90.00
_cell.angle_beta   90.00
_cell.angle_gamma   90.00
#
_symmetry.space_group_name_H-M   'P 1'
#
loop_
_entity.id
_entity.type
_entity.pdbx_description
1 polymer ?
#
loop_
_entity_poly.entity_id
_entity_poly.type
_entity_poly.pdbx_seq_one_letter_code
_entity_poly.pdbx_strand_id
1 'polypeptide(L)' 'MAEVEVLLLGSPQVRCGGWPVAFRTRKALALLAYLALEPGWQSCSGPRPARATDAAPCARA' A
#
# COMPACT_ATOMS: atom_id res chain seq x y z
N MET A 1 15.26 -0.68 -6.99
CA MET A 1 13.98 0.06 -7.04
C MET A 1 13.69 0.57 -5.64
N ALA A 2 13.27 1.83 -5.48
CA ALA A 2 12.99 2.39 -4.16
C ALA A 2 11.63 1.87 -3.62
N GLU A 3 11.57 1.52 -2.34
CA GLU A 3 10.34 1.09 -1.67
C GLU A 3 9.37 2.27 -1.53
N VAL A 4 8.08 2.00 -1.78
CA VAL A 4 7.00 2.98 -1.63
C VAL A 4 6.13 2.57 -0.45
N GLU A 5 6.02 3.44 0.54
CA GLU A 5 5.20 3.25 1.73
C GLU A 5 4.01 4.22 1.70
N VAL A 6 2.80 3.70 1.96
CA VAL A 6 1.57 4.49 2.05
C VAL A 6 1.04 4.38 3.48
N LEU A 7 1.02 5.50 4.19
CA LEU A 7 0.61 5.61 5.59
C LEU A 7 -0.79 6.22 5.64
N LEU A 8 -1.80 5.43 5.98
CA LEU A 8 -3.21 5.86 5.99
C LEU A 8 -3.81 6.01 7.40
N LEU A 9 -3.10 5.56 8.43
CA LEU A 9 -3.53 5.71 9.82
C LEU A 9 -3.15 7.11 10.30
N GLY A 10 -4.14 7.99 10.39
CA GLY A 10 -3.95 9.41 10.74
C GLY A 10 -3.97 10.30 9.49
N SER A 11 -3.10 11.31 9.46
CA SER A 11 -2.98 12.18 8.27
C SER A 11 -2.30 11.40 7.14
N PRO A 12 -2.95 11.20 5.98
CA PRO A 12 -2.39 10.37 4.93
C PRO A 12 -1.05 10.88 4.38
N GLN A 13 -0.07 10.00 4.23
CA GLN A 13 1.28 10.32 3.75
C GLN A 13 1.84 9.22 2.84
N VAL A 14 2.75 9.61 1.94
CA VAL A 14 3.49 8.68 1.07
C VAL A 14 4.99 8.92 1.25
N ARG A 15 5.77 7.84 1.31
CA ARG A 15 7.23 7.90 1.36
C ARG A 15 7.85 7.05 0.25
N CYS A 16 8.90 7.56 -0.39
CA CYS A 16 9.70 6.83 -1.37
C CYS A 16 11.14 6.72 -0.85
N GLY A 17 11.60 5.50 -0.59
CA GLY A 17 12.91 5.27 0.03
C GLY A 17 13.09 6.03 1.35
N GLY A 18 12.03 6.11 2.16
CA GLY A 18 12.02 6.82 3.45
C GLY A 18 11.75 8.33 3.37
N TRP A 19 11.79 8.94 2.19
CA TRP A 19 11.57 10.38 1.99
C TRP A 19 10.10 10.70 1.71
N PRO A 20 9.50 11.70 2.38
CA PRO A 20 8.11 12.09 2.13
C PRO A 20 7.93 12.63 0.71
N VAL A 21 6.83 12.24 0.07
CA VAL A 21 6.46 12.69 -1.28
C VAL A 21 5.27 13.65 -1.18
N ALA A 22 5.43 14.84 -1.74
CA ALA A 22 4.37 15.82 -1.85
C ALA A 22 3.58 15.61 -3.15
N PHE A 23 2.25 15.67 -3.06
CA PHE A 23 1.37 15.71 -4.21
C PHE A 23 0.82 17.10 -4.41
N ARG A 24 0.67 17.53 -5.67
CA ARG A 24 0.05 18.82 -6.01
C ARG A 24 -1.37 18.95 -5.47
N THR A 25 -2.10 17.84 -5.33
CA THR A 25 -3.47 17.84 -4.84
C THR A 25 -3.70 16.69 -3.87
N ARG A 26 -4.65 16.88 -2.94
CA ARG A 26 -5.13 15.79 -2.08
C ARG A 26 -5.80 14.66 -2.88
N LYS A 27 -6.36 14.97 -4.06
CA LYS A 27 -6.99 13.99 -4.95
C LYS A 27 -5.97 12.96 -5.46
N ALA A 28 -4.76 13.39 -5.81
CA ALA A 28 -3.71 12.48 -6.26
C ALA A 28 -3.28 11.51 -5.16
N LEU A 29 -3.16 12.00 -3.92
CA LEU A 29 -2.89 11.14 -2.77
C LEU A 29 -4.03 10.15 -2.51
N ALA A 30 -5.29 10.60 -2.57
CA ALA A 30 -6.45 9.73 -2.37
C ALA A 30 -6.53 8.64 -3.44
N LEU A 31 -6.23 8.96 -4.69
CA LEU A 31 -6.17 7.98 -5.77
C LEU A 31 -5.08 6.93 -5.52
N LEU A 32 -3.89 7.33 -5.07
CA LEU A 32 -2.83 6.38 -4.73
C LEU A 32 -3.21 5.49 -3.55
N ALA A 33 -3.84 6.06 -2.51
CA ALA A 33 -4.35 5.29 -1.39
C ALA A 33 -5.37 4.24 -1.86
N TYR A 34 -6.29 4.63 -2.74
CA TYR A 34 -7.26 3.72 -3.35
C TYR A 34 -6.57 2.58 -4.11
N LEU A 35 -5.62 2.89 -5.00
CA LEU A 35 -4.91 1.88 -5.78
C LEU A 35 -4.06 0.93 -4.92
N ALA A 36 -3.57 1.39 -3.77
CA ALA A 36 -2.81 0.57 -2.84
C ALA A 36 -3.71 -0.39 -2.02
N LEU A 37 -4.94 0.03 -1.71
CA LEU A 37 -5.92 -0.76 -0.95
C LEU A 37 -6.74 -1.71 -1.82
N GLU A 38 -7.10 -1.25 -3.03
CA GLU A 38 -7.92 -1.95 -4.00
C GLU A 38 -7.06 -2.28 -5.24
N PRO A 39 -6.07 -3.18 -5.12
CA PRO A 39 -5.28 -3.56 -6.26
C PRO A 39 -6.21 -4.40 -7.15
N GLY A 40 -6.67 -3.82 -8.26
CA GLY A 40 -7.70 -4.43 -9.13
C GLY A 40 -7.38 -5.88 -9.55
N TRP A 41 -8.30 -6.55 -10.25
CA TRP A 41 -8.23 -7.97 -10.68
C TRP A 41 -6.89 -8.44 -11.29
N GLN A 42 -6.05 -7.50 -11.73
CA GLN A 42 -4.66 -7.65 -12.18
C GLN A 42 -3.71 -8.23 -11.11
N SER A 43 -4.13 -8.28 -9.84
CA SER A 43 -3.30 -8.68 -8.69
C SER A 43 -3.11 -10.18 -8.52
N CYS A 44 -3.67 -11.01 -9.40
CA CYS A 44 -3.42 -12.45 -9.44
C CYS A 44 -2.02 -12.82 -9.98
N SER A 45 -0.98 -12.03 -9.69
CA SER A 45 0.42 -12.45 -9.85
C SER A 45 1.19 -12.27 -8.54
N GLY A 46 0.86 -13.16 -7.60
CA GLY A 46 1.75 -13.58 -6.52
C GLY A 46 1.64 -12.78 -5.21
N PRO A 47 1.81 -13.47 -4.05
CA PRO A 47 1.84 -12.79 -2.76
C PRO A 47 3.10 -11.94 -2.68
N ARG A 48 2.91 -10.64 -2.49
CA ARG A 48 3.94 -9.72 -2.02
C ARG A 48 4.34 -10.19 -0.60
N PRO A 49 5.63 -10.39 -0.28
CA PRO A 49 6.01 -10.89 1.04
C PRO A 49 5.59 -9.86 2.09
N ALA A 50 4.54 -10.20 2.83
CA ALA A 50 4.21 -9.57 4.10
C ALA A 50 5.46 -9.66 4.97
N ARG A 51 5.85 -8.54 5.57
CA ARG A 51 6.89 -8.53 6.61
C ARG A 51 6.54 -9.63 7.61
N ALA A 52 7.52 -10.50 7.86
CA ALA A 52 7.40 -11.66 8.73
C ALA A 52 7.05 -11.21 10.15
N THR A 53 5.78 -11.40 10.54
CA THR A 53 5.31 -11.76 11.88
C THR A 53 3.80 -12.01 11.76
N ASP A 54 3.36 -13.15 12.27
CA ASP A 54 1.98 -13.63 12.33
C ASP A 54 1.37 -14.22 11.04
N ALA A 55 1.82 -15.45 10.77
CA ALA A 55 1.03 -16.41 10.01
C ALA A 55 -0.09 -16.98 10.92
N ALA A 56 -1.35 -16.74 10.56
CA ALA A 56 -2.49 -17.55 10.99
C ALA A 56 -3.25 -18.03 9.74
N PRO A 57 -3.57 -19.34 9.64
CA PRO A 57 -4.10 -19.93 8.42
C PRO A 57 -5.59 -19.63 8.24
N CYS A 58 -5.94 -19.16 7.05
CA CYS A 58 -7.31 -18.95 6.61
C CYS A 58 -7.99 -20.31 6.39
N ALA A 59 -8.92 -20.68 7.27
CA ALA A 59 -9.82 -21.81 7.08
C ALA A 59 -10.90 -21.44 6.06
N ARG A 60 -10.99 -22.27 5.01
CA ARG A 60 -12.02 -22.26 3.96
C ARG A 60 -13.36 -22.74 4.54
N ALA A 61 -14.44 -22.02 4.25
CA ALA A 61 -15.80 -22.55 4.19
C ALA A 61 -16.42 -22.09 2.86
#